data_AF-A0AAW8B5R3-F1
#
_entry.id   AF-A0AAW8B5R3-F1
#
_cell.length_a   1.000
_cell.length_b   1.000
_cell.length_c   1.000
_cell.angle_alpha   90.00
_cell.angle_beta   90.00
_cell.angle_gamma   90.00
#
_symmetry.space_group_name_H-M   'P 1'
#
loop_
_entity.id
_entity.type
_entity.pdbx_description
1 polymer ?
#
loop_
_entity_poly.entity_id
_entity_poly.type
_entity_poly.pdbx_seq_one_letter_code
_entity_poly.pdbx_strand_id
1 'polypeptide(L)'
;MSLPISIIMVGAILLLLLGLKALIGQGMLAAVLRSALGLLLLAGSAVLFLAGYDLHSYRSLLDEQAVVTMQFQKLQSQRYRVILVESNGEQYRYHLSGDQWQLDARIVKWHPTLASLGFKSLYRLDRLSGRYADIRQQLEEPASAHQLVEPPTDFDTWMLLKKFPGLGRWIDAQYGSATFLPMADGAVYEVKLAFGGMLARPVNPEAKQAVSTWR
;
A
#
# COMPACT_ATOMS: atom_id res chain seq x y z
N MET A 1 -6.80 -12.03 10.54
CA MET A 1 -6.40 -12.26 9.14
C MET A 1 -7.61 -12.00 8.24
N SER A 2 -7.45 -11.22 7.16
CA SER A 2 -8.60 -10.88 6.29
C SER A 2 -9.05 -12.11 5.49
N LEU A 3 -10.36 -12.21 5.22
CA LEU A 3 -10.95 -13.28 4.41
C LEU A 3 -10.18 -13.58 3.10
N PRO A 4 -9.79 -12.57 2.28
CA PRO A 4 -9.05 -12.85 1.05
C PRO A 4 -7.68 -13.49 1.28
N ILE A 5 -6.93 -13.06 2.30
CA ILE A 5 -5.61 -13.63 2.59
C ILE A 5 -5.75 -15.10 2.98
N SER A 6 -6.74 -15.45 3.80
CA SER A 6 -7.00 -16.83 4.18
C SER A 6 -7.30 -17.73 2.98
N ILE A 7 -8.09 -17.24 2.00
CA ILE A 7 -8.43 -18.00 0.78
C ILE A 7 -7.18 -18.22 -0.08
N ILE A 8 -6.35 -17.18 -0.25
CA ILE A 8 -5.08 -17.28 -1.00
C ILE A 8 -4.17 -18.33 -0.36
N MET A 9 -4.06 -18.34 0.97
CA MET A 9 -3.23 -19.31 1.70
C MET A 9 -3.75 -20.75 1.58
N VAL A 10 -5.06 -20.96 1.68
CA VAL A 10 -5.67 -22.28 1.48
C VAL A 10 -5.45 -22.76 0.04
N GLY A 11 -5.60 -21.87 -0.96
CA GLY A 11 -5.30 -22.16 -2.35
C GLY A 11 -3.84 -22.56 -2.57
N ALA A 12 -2.89 -21.86 -1.94
CA ALA A 12 -1.48 -22.20 -1.99
C ALA A 12 -1.23 -23.62 -1.45
N ILE A 13 -1.77 -23.94 -0.26
CA ILE A 13 -1.63 -25.28 0.34
C ILE A 13 -2.24 -26.36 -0.55
N LEU A 14 -3.42 -26.11 -1.14
CA LEU A 14 -4.04 -27.07 -2.06
C LEU A 14 -3.17 -27.34 -3.28
N LEU A 15 -2.63 -26.29 -3.92
CA LEU A 15 -1.71 -26.42 -5.06
C LEU A 15 -0.42 -27.15 -4.68
N LEU A 16 0.11 -26.91 -3.48
CA LEU A 16 1.27 -27.63 -2.94
C LEU A 16 0.99 -29.14 -2.87
N LEU A 17 -0.14 -29.53 -2.27
CA LEU A 17 -0.52 -30.93 -2.09
C LEU A 17 -0.78 -31.61 -3.44
N LEU A 18 -1.46 -30.93 -4.37
CA LEU A 18 -1.72 -31.45 -5.72
C LEU A 18 -0.43 -31.56 -6.54
N GLY A 19 0.47 -30.58 -6.44
CA GLY A 19 1.77 -30.59 -7.11
C GLY A 19 2.65 -31.73 -6.62
N LEU A 20 2.75 -31.92 -5.30
CA LEU A 20 3.49 -33.04 -4.71
C LEU A 20 2.89 -34.40 -5.08
N LYS A 21 1.56 -34.53 -5.05
CA LYS A 21 0.86 -35.74 -5.48
C LYS A 21 1.10 -36.06 -6.96
N ALA A 22 1.12 -35.04 -7.83
CA ALA A 22 1.36 -35.22 -9.26
C ALA A 22 2.77 -35.78 -9.56
N LEU A 23 3.75 -35.51 -8.68
CA LEU A 23 5.10 -36.04 -8.79
C LEU A 23 5.22 -37.52 -8.37
N ILE A 24 4.23 -38.07 -7.67
CA ILE A 24 4.23 -39.44 -7.16
C ILE A 24 3.41 -40.34 -8.11
N GLY A 25 4.06 -41.05 -9.04
CA GLY A 25 3.38 -41.98 -9.95
C GLY A 25 4.33 -42.87 -10.77
N GLN A 26 3.82 -43.99 -11.30
CA GLN A 26 4.60 -44.97 -12.10
C GLN A 26 4.40 -44.75 -13.63
N GLY A 27 5.47 -44.93 -14.42
CA GLY A 27 5.49 -44.90 -15.90
C GLY A 27 6.20 -43.69 -16.55
N MET A 28 7.09 -43.90 -17.53
CA MET A 28 8.06 -42.90 -18.05
C MET A 28 7.49 -41.75 -18.91
N LEU A 29 6.63 -42.02 -19.90
CA LEU A 29 6.09 -40.97 -20.80
C LEU A 29 5.08 -40.07 -20.08
N ALA A 30 4.22 -40.67 -19.26
CA ALA A 30 3.31 -39.93 -18.40
C ALA A 30 4.04 -39.22 -17.25
N ALA A 31 5.26 -39.66 -16.87
CA ALA A 31 6.06 -38.96 -15.87
C ALA A 31 6.49 -37.57 -16.33
N VAL A 32 6.87 -37.35 -17.60
CA VAL A 32 7.30 -36.03 -18.05
C VAL A 32 6.17 -35.00 -17.97
N LEU A 33 4.98 -35.34 -18.48
CA LEU A 33 3.83 -34.43 -18.44
C LEU A 33 3.32 -34.21 -17.01
N ARG A 34 3.29 -35.26 -16.18
CA ARG A 34 2.93 -35.15 -14.76
C ARG A 34 3.94 -34.31 -13.98
N SER A 35 5.23 -34.48 -14.24
CA SER A 35 6.29 -33.68 -13.62
C SER A 35 6.22 -32.23 -14.06
N ALA A 36 5.97 -31.94 -15.33
CA ALA A 36 5.75 -30.58 -15.81
C ALA A 36 4.54 -29.92 -15.13
N LEU A 37 3.42 -30.64 -15.04
CA LEU A 37 2.23 -30.16 -14.33
C LEU A 37 2.49 -29.99 -12.83
N GLY A 38 3.16 -30.94 -12.19
CA GLY A 38 3.51 -30.89 -10.77
C GLY A 38 4.40 -29.69 -10.45
N LEU A 39 5.44 -29.46 -11.24
CA LEU A 39 6.30 -28.28 -11.12
C LEU A 39 5.53 -26.97 -11.33
N LEU A 40 4.60 -26.93 -12.29
CA LEU A 40 3.74 -25.77 -12.50
C LEU A 40 2.85 -25.49 -11.28
N LEU A 41 2.24 -26.53 -10.69
CA LEU A 41 1.42 -26.42 -9.49
C LEU A 41 2.25 -25.96 -8.28
N LEU A 42 3.47 -26.49 -8.12
CA LEU A 42 4.39 -26.07 -7.07
C LEU A 42 4.84 -24.61 -7.25
N ALA A 43 5.16 -24.20 -8.48
CA ALA A 43 5.48 -22.80 -8.78
C ALA A 43 4.29 -21.88 -8.47
N GLY A 44 3.07 -22.28 -8.86
CA GLY A 44 1.84 -21.56 -8.53
C GLY A 44 1.60 -21.45 -7.02
N SER A 45 1.83 -22.54 -6.28
CA SER A 45 1.76 -22.54 -4.82
C SER A 45 2.76 -21.55 -4.20
N ALA A 46 4.01 -21.54 -4.67
CA ALA A 46 5.03 -20.64 -4.17
C ALA A 46 4.65 -19.17 -4.40
N VAL A 47 4.14 -18.84 -5.59
CA VAL A 47 3.64 -17.50 -5.92
C VAL A 47 2.48 -17.09 -5.01
N LEU A 48 1.48 -17.96 -4.81
CA LEU A 48 0.35 -17.65 -3.92
C LEU A 48 0.79 -17.49 -2.46
N PHE A 49 1.73 -18.29 -1.98
CA PHE A 49 2.26 -18.18 -0.63
C PHE A 49 2.99 -16.85 -0.43
N LEU A 50 3.89 -16.48 -1.35
CA LEU A 50 4.59 -15.19 -1.30
C LEU A 50 3.61 -14.01 -1.38
N ALA A 51 2.59 -14.11 -2.24
CA ALA A 51 1.55 -13.09 -2.35
C ALA A 51 0.74 -12.94 -1.05
N GLY A 52 0.34 -14.06 -0.44
CA GLY A 52 -0.35 -14.06 0.85
C GLY A 52 0.51 -13.46 1.97
N TYR A 53 1.82 -13.73 1.95
CA TYR A 53 2.76 -13.21 2.93
C TYR A 53 3.00 -11.70 2.77
N ASP A 54 3.22 -11.18 1.55
CA ASP A 54 3.34 -9.73 1.33
C ASP A 54 2.03 -8.99 1.67
N LEU A 55 0.86 -9.56 1.30
CA LEU A 55 -0.44 -8.99 1.66
C LEU A 55 -0.70 -8.94 3.17
N HIS A 56 0.05 -9.66 4.00
CA HIS A 56 -0.05 -9.59 5.46
C HIS A 56 0.35 -8.20 6.01
N SER A 57 1.22 -7.48 5.29
CA SER A 57 1.59 -6.10 5.62
C SER A 57 0.51 -5.06 5.28
N TYR A 58 -0.59 -5.49 4.64
CA TYR A 58 -1.70 -4.61 4.28
C TYR A 58 -2.82 -4.66 5.33
N ARG A 59 -3.43 -3.51 5.56
CA ARG A 59 -4.58 -3.36 6.45
C ARG A 59 -5.88 -3.41 5.67
N SER A 60 -6.94 -3.91 6.29
CA SER A 60 -8.27 -3.92 5.67
C SER A 60 -8.91 -2.54 5.79
N LEU A 61 -9.41 -2.03 4.67
CA LEU A 61 -10.21 -0.81 4.63
C LEU A 61 -11.61 -1.12 5.16
N LEU A 62 -11.89 -0.62 6.35
CA LEU A 62 -13.18 -0.68 7.04
C LEU A 62 -13.80 0.70 6.97
N ASP A 63 -14.73 0.91 6.04
CA ASP A 63 -15.43 2.17 5.81
C ASP A 63 -14.51 3.38 5.50
N GLU A 64 -15.09 4.56 5.26
CA GLU A 64 -14.35 5.80 5.00
C GLU A 64 -13.77 6.38 6.31
N GLN A 65 -12.80 5.68 6.90
CA GLN A 65 -12.17 6.08 8.15
C GLN A 65 -10.87 6.86 7.91
N ALA A 66 -10.54 7.72 8.89
CA ALA A 66 -9.24 8.36 8.96
C ALA A 66 -8.16 7.29 9.12
N VAL A 67 -7.19 7.28 8.19
CA VAL A 67 -6.08 6.31 8.21
C VAL A 67 -4.89 6.86 8.97
N VAL A 68 -4.63 8.17 8.85
CA VAL A 68 -3.59 8.87 9.59
C VAL A 68 -3.97 10.31 9.92
N THR A 69 -3.43 10.81 11.02
CA THR A 69 -3.39 12.24 11.35
C THR A 69 -1.94 12.68 11.39
N MET A 70 -1.61 13.79 10.73
CA MET A 70 -0.26 14.34 10.69
C MET A 70 -0.22 15.72 11.29
N GLN A 71 0.72 15.93 12.21
CA GLN A 71 1.02 17.22 12.81
C GLN A 71 2.40 17.70 12.38
N PHE A 72 2.49 18.96 11.97
CA PHE A 72 3.69 19.58 11.47
C PHE A 72 4.23 20.59 12.49
N GLN A 73 5.52 20.49 12.79
CA GLN A 73 6.25 21.43 13.63
C GLN A 73 7.41 21.99 12.82
N LYS A 74 7.48 23.32 12.67
CA LYS A 74 8.57 23.97 11.94
C LYS A 74 9.83 23.93 12.78
N LEU A 75 10.91 23.41 12.19
CA LEU A 75 12.23 23.38 12.80
C LEU A 75 13.08 24.55 12.28
N GLN A 76 13.07 24.74 10.96
CA GLN A 76 13.80 25.80 10.25
C GLN A 76 13.00 26.23 9.01
N SER A 77 13.56 27.15 8.21
CA SER A 77 12.98 27.45 6.89
C SER A 77 12.90 26.16 6.07
N GLN A 78 11.71 25.86 5.54
CA GLN A 78 11.43 24.67 4.72
C GLN A 78 11.87 23.34 5.34
N ARG A 79 11.95 23.24 6.68
CA ARG A 79 12.25 22.00 7.40
C ARG A 79 11.28 21.80 8.54
N TYR A 80 10.63 20.64 8.55
CA TYR A 80 9.56 20.31 9.46
C TYR A 80 9.80 18.95 10.12
N ARG A 81 9.44 18.86 11.40
CA ARG A 81 9.18 17.58 12.05
C ARG A 81 7.72 17.23 11.80
N VAL A 82 7.47 16.02 11.35
CA VAL A 82 6.12 15.48 11.13
C VAL A 82 5.87 14.37 12.14
N ILE A 83 4.82 14.52 12.93
CA ILE A 83 4.31 13.48 13.80
C ILE A 83 3.14 12.84 13.08
N LEU A 84 3.32 11.60 12.63
CA LEU A 84 2.30 10.80 11.96
C LEU A 84 1.69 9.86 12.99
N VAL A 85 0.38 9.95 13.19
CA VAL A 85 -0.40 9.09 14.08
C VAL A 85 -1.32 8.23 13.22
N GLU A 86 -1.13 6.92 13.28
CA GLU A 86 -2.00 5.97 12.58
C GLU A 86 -3.30 5.70 13.35
N SER A 87 -4.29 5.13 12.67
CA SER A 87 -5.59 4.79 13.27
C SER A 87 -5.53 3.81 14.44
N ASN A 88 -4.44 3.03 14.58
CA ASN A 88 -4.20 2.16 15.72
C ASN A 88 -3.55 2.88 16.93
N GLY A 89 -3.26 4.19 16.80
CA GLY A 89 -2.63 5.01 17.83
C GLY A 89 -1.10 4.99 17.81
N GLU A 90 -0.47 4.21 16.92
CA GLU A 90 0.99 4.24 16.76
C GLU A 90 1.45 5.59 16.21
N GLN A 91 2.55 6.09 16.77
CA GLN A 91 3.11 7.39 16.43
C GLN A 91 4.51 7.24 15.85
N TYR A 92 4.72 7.88 14.71
CA TYR A 92 6.00 7.92 14.02
C TYR A 92 6.44 9.36 13.83
N ARG A 93 7.75 9.60 13.87
CA ARG A 93 8.34 10.94 13.70
C ARG A 93 9.26 10.94 12.50
N TYR A 94 9.00 11.86 11.58
CA TYR A 94 9.78 12.05 10.37
C TYR A 94 10.28 13.49 10.26
N HIS A 95 11.33 13.68 9.47
CA HIS A 95 11.83 15.00 9.09
C HIS A 95 11.57 15.22 7.61
N LEU A 96 10.80 16.26 7.27
CA LEU A 96 10.53 16.64 5.90
C LEU A 96 11.18 17.99 5.57
N SER A 97 11.63 18.11 4.33
CA SER A 97 12.15 19.34 3.74
C SER A 97 11.28 19.73 2.55
N GLY A 98 11.04 21.04 2.39
CA GLY A 98 10.19 21.61 1.35
C GLY A 98 9.03 22.44 1.88
N ASP A 99 8.15 22.82 0.97
CA ASP A 99 6.99 23.69 1.21
C ASP A 99 5.69 22.88 1.29
N GLN A 100 5.63 21.71 0.65
CA GLN A 100 4.46 20.85 0.58
C GLN A 100 4.78 19.41 0.98
N TRP A 101 3.80 18.69 1.48
CA TRP A 101 3.93 17.27 1.79
C TRP A 101 3.01 16.42 0.91
N GLN A 102 3.40 15.17 0.68
CA GLN A 102 2.62 14.16 -0.02
C GLN A 102 2.70 12.84 0.75
N LEU A 103 1.55 12.18 0.87
CA LEU A 103 1.45 10.82 1.42
C LEU A 103 0.91 9.88 0.35
N ASP A 104 1.66 8.81 0.07
CA ASP A 104 1.34 7.78 -0.90
C ASP A 104 0.89 6.50 -0.19
N ALA A 105 -0.05 5.78 -0.80
CA ALA A 105 -0.50 4.47 -0.34
C ALA A 105 -0.77 3.54 -1.52
N ARG A 106 -0.51 2.26 -1.31
CA ARG A 106 -0.88 1.19 -2.24
C ARG A 106 -2.23 0.64 -1.82
N ILE A 107 -3.14 0.51 -2.78
CA ILE A 107 -4.50 0.04 -2.55
C ILE A 107 -4.75 -1.17 -3.46
N VAL A 108 -5.30 -2.23 -2.87
CA VAL A 108 -5.78 -3.41 -3.59
C VAL A 108 -7.29 -3.46 -3.40
N LYS A 109 -8.04 -3.18 -4.47
CA LYS A 109 -9.50 -3.16 -4.51
C LYS A 109 -10.03 -4.46 -5.10
N TRP A 110 -11.08 -5.00 -4.50
CA TRP A 110 -11.79 -6.14 -5.06
C TRP A 110 -12.93 -5.67 -5.95
N HIS A 111 -13.24 -6.45 -6.97
CA HIS A 111 -14.42 -6.24 -7.81
C HIS A 111 -15.69 -6.21 -6.93
N PRO A 112 -16.71 -5.37 -7.26
CA PRO A 112 -17.90 -5.21 -6.43
C PRO A 112 -18.61 -6.51 -6.04
N THR A 113 -18.60 -7.53 -6.92
CA THR A 113 -19.19 -8.86 -6.63
C THR A 113 -18.45 -9.62 -5.52
N LEU A 114 -17.13 -9.46 -5.41
CA LEU A 114 -16.34 -10.03 -4.32
C LEU A 114 -16.47 -9.17 -3.07
N ALA A 115 -16.51 -7.84 -3.23
CA ALA A 115 -16.74 -6.91 -2.14
C ALA A 115 -18.09 -7.19 -1.43
N SER A 116 -19.15 -7.51 -2.19
CA SER A 116 -20.45 -7.91 -1.63
C SER A 116 -20.43 -9.23 -0.86
N LEU A 117 -19.44 -10.10 -1.11
CA LEU A 117 -19.20 -11.33 -0.36
C LEU A 117 -18.31 -11.10 0.89
N GLY A 118 -18.02 -9.84 1.22
CA GLY A 118 -17.23 -9.46 2.39
C GLY A 118 -15.73 -9.30 2.12
N PHE A 119 -15.29 -9.29 0.85
CA PHE A 119 -13.89 -9.02 0.51
C PHE A 119 -13.58 -7.52 0.67
N LYS A 120 -12.97 -7.18 1.79
CA LYS A 120 -12.56 -5.80 2.08
C LYS A 120 -11.33 -5.44 1.27
N SER A 121 -11.31 -4.23 0.72
CA SER A 121 -10.13 -3.68 0.06
C SER A 121 -8.96 -3.60 1.04
N LEU A 122 -7.75 -3.74 0.55
CA LEU A 122 -6.54 -3.71 1.35
C LEU A 122 -5.74 -2.45 1.04
N TYR A 123 -5.08 -1.87 2.03
CA TYR A 123 -4.22 -0.72 1.86
C TYR A 123 -2.93 -0.83 2.66
N ARG A 124 -1.86 -0.20 2.16
CA ARG A 124 -0.57 -0.06 2.84
C ARG A 124 -0.04 1.34 2.58
N LEU A 125 0.33 2.07 3.63
CA LEU A 125 1.03 3.34 3.47
C LEU A 125 2.41 3.07 2.84
N ASP A 126 2.77 3.83 1.82
CA ASP A 126 3.97 3.56 1.02
C ASP A 126 5.07 4.56 1.38
N ARG A 127 4.78 5.86 1.20
CA ARG A 127 5.80 6.90 1.28
C ARG A 127 5.24 8.22 1.77
N LEU A 128 5.99 8.86 2.66
CA LEU A 128 5.82 10.25 3.04
C LEU A 128 6.95 11.07 2.43
N SER A 129 6.63 12.14 1.72
CA SER A 129 7.64 12.97 1.05
C SER A 129 7.35 14.46 1.18
N GLY A 130 8.43 15.24 1.16
CA GLY A 130 8.39 16.69 1.05
C GLY A 130 8.69 17.13 -0.39
N ARG A 131 8.09 18.25 -0.79
CA ARG A 131 8.23 18.85 -2.11
C ARG A 131 8.45 20.35 -1.98
N TYR A 132 9.44 20.85 -2.71
CA TYR A 132 9.67 22.27 -2.89
C TYR A 132 8.74 22.81 -3.97
N ALA A 133 8.22 24.01 -3.75
CA ALA A 133 7.38 24.70 -4.72
C ALA A 133 8.20 25.22 -5.91
N ASP A 134 9.42 25.70 -5.63
CA ASP A 134 10.36 26.15 -6.65
C ASP A 134 11.12 24.97 -7.26
N ILE A 135 11.22 24.96 -8.59
CA ILE A 135 11.87 23.86 -9.33
C ILE A 135 13.38 23.83 -9.15
N ARG A 136 14.05 24.98 -9.00
CA ARG A 136 15.50 25.01 -8.76
C ARG A 136 15.79 24.46 -7.38
N GLN A 137 15.03 24.86 -6.36
CA GLN A 137 15.11 24.26 -5.02
C GLN A 137 14.86 22.76 -5.07
N GLN A 138 13.85 22.29 -5.80
CA GLN A 138 13.57 20.86 -5.93
C GLN A 138 14.73 20.06 -6.55
N LEU A 139 15.60 20.69 -7.34
CA LEU A 139 16.76 20.07 -8.00
C LEU A 139 18.05 20.19 -7.18
N GLU A 140 18.22 21.28 -6.44
CA GLU A 140 19.47 21.64 -5.76
C GLU A 140 19.43 21.37 -4.25
N GLU A 141 18.26 21.47 -3.62
CA GLU A 141 18.09 21.29 -2.18
C GLU A 141 17.89 19.82 -1.80
N PRO A 142 18.24 19.42 -0.56
CA PRO A 142 18.05 18.05 -0.10
C PRO A 142 16.57 17.62 -0.11
N ALA A 143 16.24 16.64 -0.95
CA ALA A 143 14.92 16.02 -0.94
C ALA A 143 14.71 15.14 0.30
N SER A 144 13.49 15.11 0.82
CA SER A 144 13.11 14.22 1.92
C SER A 144 12.00 13.26 1.49
N ALA A 145 12.27 11.95 1.58
CA ALA A 145 11.29 10.91 1.36
C ALA A 145 11.55 9.75 2.34
N HIS A 146 10.49 9.29 2.99
CA HIS A 146 10.52 8.21 3.97
C HIS A 146 9.58 7.10 3.53
N GLN A 147 10.09 5.87 3.48
CA GLN A 147 9.25 4.69 3.34
C GLN A 147 8.57 4.41 4.69
N LEU A 148 7.25 4.24 4.68
CA LEU A 148 6.47 4.12 5.92
C LEU A 148 6.37 2.68 6.40
N VAL A 149 6.26 1.74 5.46
CA VAL A 149 6.19 0.30 5.76
C VAL A 149 7.25 -0.42 4.93
N GLU A 150 8.14 -1.14 5.60
CA GLU A 150 9.07 -2.03 4.95
C GLU A 150 8.33 -3.28 4.46
N PRO A 151 8.48 -3.66 3.19
CA PRO A 151 7.86 -4.88 2.68
C PRO A 151 8.50 -6.10 3.38
N PRO A 152 7.71 -7.11 3.74
CA PRO A 152 8.23 -8.27 4.47
C PRO A 152 9.14 -9.16 3.60
N THR A 153 9.13 -8.95 2.28
CA THR A 153 9.95 -9.65 1.27
C THR A 153 10.18 -8.77 0.04
N ASP A 154 11.15 -9.14 -0.80
CA ASP A 154 11.34 -8.53 -2.12
C ASP A 154 10.22 -8.85 -3.13
N PHE A 155 9.32 -9.78 -2.80
CA PHE A 155 8.17 -10.11 -3.64
C PHE A 155 7.05 -9.06 -3.46
N ASP A 156 6.79 -8.27 -4.50
CA ASP A 156 5.79 -7.20 -4.50
C ASP A 156 4.49 -7.65 -5.20
N THR A 157 3.49 -8.05 -4.41
CA THR A 157 2.19 -8.51 -4.90
C THR A 157 1.47 -7.40 -5.67
N TRP A 158 1.57 -6.16 -5.20
CA TRP A 158 0.91 -5.03 -5.82
C TRP A 158 1.48 -4.75 -7.22
N MET A 159 2.80 -4.83 -7.36
CA MET A 159 3.45 -4.71 -8.67
C MET A 159 3.13 -5.90 -9.59
N LEU A 160 3.05 -7.12 -9.04
CA LEU A 160 2.64 -8.31 -9.79
C LEU A 160 1.23 -8.13 -10.37
N LEU A 161 0.26 -7.71 -9.55
CA LEU A 161 -1.12 -7.46 -10.00
C LEU A 161 -1.17 -6.46 -11.15
N LYS A 162 -0.35 -5.40 -11.10
CA LYS A 162 -0.25 -4.42 -12.20
C LYS A 162 0.34 -4.98 -13.49
N LYS A 163 1.24 -5.97 -13.40
CA LYS A 163 1.83 -6.64 -14.57
C LYS A 163 0.87 -7.61 -15.25
N PHE A 164 -0.15 -8.09 -14.54
CA PHE A 164 -1.14 -9.05 -15.05
C PHE A 164 -2.54 -8.42 -15.17
N PRO A 165 -2.79 -7.56 -16.18
CA PRO A 165 -4.06 -6.83 -16.33
C PRO A 165 -5.28 -7.73 -16.50
N GLY A 166 -5.11 -9.00 -16.90
CA GLY A 166 -6.19 -9.99 -16.95
C GLY A 166 -6.85 -10.25 -15.59
N LEU A 167 -6.15 -9.98 -14.48
CA LEU A 167 -6.71 -10.04 -13.12
C LEU A 167 -7.59 -8.83 -12.79
N GLY A 168 -7.49 -7.74 -13.56
CA GLY A 168 -8.21 -6.48 -13.40
C GLY A 168 -9.74 -6.60 -13.36
N ARG A 169 -10.29 -7.70 -13.90
CA ARG A 169 -11.73 -8.01 -13.80
C ARG A 169 -12.18 -8.35 -12.38
N TRP A 170 -11.28 -8.86 -11.54
CA TRP A 170 -11.58 -9.35 -10.19
C TRP A 170 -10.90 -8.55 -9.09
N ILE A 171 -9.70 -8.04 -9.36
CA ILE A 171 -8.85 -7.32 -8.42
C ILE A 171 -8.12 -6.20 -9.15
N ASP A 172 -8.11 -5.01 -8.55
CA ASP A 172 -7.45 -3.83 -9.09
C ASP A 172 -6.41 -3.29 -8.10
N ALA A 173 -5.23 -2.96 -8.60
CA ALA A 173 -4.11 -2.45 -7.84
C ALA A 173 -3.87 -0.98 -8.21
N GLN A 174 -4.26 -0.08 -7.32
CA GLN A 174 -4.24 1.36 -7.53
C GLN A 174 -3.23 2.04 -6.60
N TYR A 175 -2.67 3.16 -7.07
CA TYR A 175 -1.99 4.12 -6.21
C TYR A 175 -3.02 5.11 -5.66
N GLY A 176 -3.06 5.24 -4.34
CA GLY A 176 -3.66 6.41 -3.69
C GLY A 176 -2.57 7.44 -3.43
N SER A 177 -2.89 8.72 -3.60
CA SER A 177 -2.02 9.81 -3.15
C SER A 177 -2.86 10.92 -2.52
N ALA A 178 -2.54 11.28 -1.29
CA ALA A 178 -3.01 12.50 -0.65
C ALA A 178 -2.09 13.63 -1.13
N THR A 179 -2.58 14.38 -2.12
CA THR A 179 -1.76 15.26 -2.94
C THR A 179 -1.44 16.59 -2.25
N PHE A 180 -0.15 16.95 -2.30
CA PHE A 180 0.48 18.25 -2.07
C PHE A 180 -0.31 19.29 -1.27
N LEU A 181 -0.26 19.17 0.05
CA LEU A 181 -0.74 20.20 0.95
C LEU A 181 0.42 20.98 1.57
N PRO A 182 0.25 22.28 1.87
CA PRO A 182 1.32 23.11 2.40
C PRO A 182 1.74 22.65 3.80
N MET A 183 3.04 22.64 4.06
CA MET A 183 3.60 22.50 5.39
C MET A 183 3.61 23.87 6.08
N ALA A 184 3.11 23.92 7.31
CA ALA A 184 3.15 25.12 8.14
C ALA A 184 3.33 24.73 9.60
N ASP A 185 3.85 25.66 10.39
CA ASP A 185 4.05 25.41 11.82
C ASP A 185 2.70 25.22 12.52
N GLY A 186 2.61 24.18 13.34
CA GLY A 186 1.38 23.79 14.03
C GLY A 186 0.30 23.18 13.13
N ALA A 187 0.47 23.07 11.82
CA ALA A 187 -0.56 22.54 10.93
C ALA A 187 -0.88 21.07 11.23
N VAL A 188 -2.17 20.73 11.26
CA VAL A 188 -2.68 19.37 11.44
C VAL A 188 -3.57 18.99 10.27
N TYR A 189 -3.27 17.84 9.68
CA TYR A 189 -4.00 17.25 8.57
C TYR A 189 -4.50 15.87 8.92
N GLU A 190 -5.75 15.58 8.59
CA GLU A 190 -6.34 14.24 8.66
C GLU A 190 -6.39 13.66 7.24
N VAL A 191 -5.89 12.44 7.06
CA VAL A 191 -5.97 11.72 5.79
C VAL A 191 -6.96 10.58 5.94
N LYS A 192 -7.97 10.56 5.06
CA LYS A 192 -8.96 9.50 4.94
C LYS A 192 -8.72 8.68 3.69
N LEU A 193 -9.00 7.39 3.78
CA LEU A 193 -9.06 6.53 2.60
C LEU A 193 -10.53 6.29 2.26
N ALA A 194 -10.95 6.74 1.08
CA ALA A 194 -12.30 6.57 0.55
C ALA A 194 -12.28 5.69 -0.69
N PHE A 195 -13.45 5.28 -1.17
CA PHE A 195 -13.56 4.47 -2.40
C PHE A 195 -12.90 5.15 -3.62
N GLY A 196 -12.90 6.49 -3.67
CA GLY A 196 -12.28 7.29 -4.73
C GLY A 196 -10.77 7.50 -4.60
N GLY A 197 -10.14 7.10 -3.49
CA GLY A 197 -8.72 7.31 -3.23
C GLY A 197 -8.43 7.92 -1.86
N MET A 198 -7.28 8.54 -1.70
CA MET A 198 -6.91 9.24 -0.46
C MET A 198 -7.32 10.70 -0.50
N LEU A 199 -7.86 11.18 0.61
CA LEU A 199 -8.25 12.57 0.79
C LEU A 199 -7.63 13.13 2.06
N ALA A 200 -6.85 14.20 1.94
CA ALA A 200 -6.32 14.93 3.06
C ALA A 200 -7.13 16.21 3.31
N ARG A 201 -7.40 16.49 4.59
CA ARG A 201 -8.17 17.68 5.01
C ARG A 201 -7.45 18.42 6.14
N PRO A 202 -7.40 19.76 6.11
CA PRO A 202 -6.90 20.55 7.22
C PRO A 202 -7.92 20.52 8.37
N VAL A 203 -7.47 20.19 9.58
CA VAL A 203 -8.38 20.03 10.74
C VAL A 203 -8.24 21.13 11.79
N ASN A 204 -7.16 21.91 11.78
CA ASN A 204 -6.96 23.04 12.69
C ASN A 204 -6.84 24.39 11.95
N PRO A 205 -6.93 25.54 12.66
CA PRO A 205 -6.83 26.87 12.06
C PRO A 205 -5.54 27.09 11.26
N GLU A 206 -4.40 26.64 11.77
CA GLU A 206 -3.09 26.80 11.14
C GLU A 206 -3.03 26.09 9.78
N ALA A 207 -3.52 24.84 9.70
CA ALA A 207 -3.60 24.12 8.42
C ALA A 207 -4.61 24.76 7.47
N LYS A 208 -5.77 25.23 7.97
CA LYS A 208 -6.78 25.90 7.14
C LYS A 208 -6.22 27.20 6.54
N GLN A 209 -5.49 27.98 7.34
CA GLN A 209 -4.83 29.21 6.90
C GLN A 209 -3.72 28.91 5.90
N ALA A 210 -2.91 27.89 6.13
CA ALA A 210 -1.87 27.46 5.19
C ALA A 210 -2.48 27.11 3.83
N VAL A 211 -3.56 26.32 3.82
CA VAL A 211 -4.27 25.94 2.59
C VAL A 211 -4.94 27.13 1.92
N SER A 212 -5.52 28.07 2.66
CA SER A 212 -6.18 29.24 2.05
C SER A 212 -5.21 30.23 1.43
N THR A 213 -4.03 30.38 2.03
CA THR A 213 -2.96 31.29 1.54
C THR A 213 -2.23 30.70 0.33
N TRP A 214 -2.35 29.39 0.12
CA TRP A 214 -1.70 28.63 -0.95
C TRP A 214 -2.44 28.67 -2.30
N ARG A 215 -3.38 29.61 -2.49
CA ARG A 215 -4.12 29.76 -3.75
C ARG A 215 -3.32 30.45 -4.84
#